data_AF-A0A8J2T8W7-F1
#
_entry.id   AF-A0A8J2T8W7-F1
#
_cell.length_a   1.000
_cell.length_b   1.000
_cell.length_c   1.000
_cell.angle_alpha   90.00
_cell.angle_beta   90.00
_cell.angle_gamma   90.00
#
_symmetry.space_group_name_H-M   'P 1'
#
loop_
_entity.id
_entity.type
_entity.pdbx_description
1 polymer ?
#
loop_
_entity_poly.entity_id
_entity_poly.type
_entity_poly.pdbx_seq_one_letter_code
_entity_poly.pdbx_strand_id
1 'polypeptide(L)'
;MEFSSYLVVFTLVILFAVLLPTLSGIGSFKIDKNAKKATSKKPHSLQFKLKADGGSTGVSSTSRRPEYEIDSRTGLKRRVIGKYDEDPNSYDYDVDDLINEDKQEEEKNQGTHSKDYEEFV
;
A
#
# COMPACT_ATOMS: atom_id res chain seq x y z
N MET A 1 16.84 60.38 13.75
CA MET A 1 15.48 59.81 13.83
C MET A 1 15.30 58.67 12.83
N GLU A 2 15.64 58.85 11.55
CA GLU A 2 15.48 57.81 10.50
C GLU A 2 16.37 56.57 10.65
N PHE A 3 17.63 56.74 11.10
CA PHE A 3 18.51 55.58 11.29
C PHE A 3 18.07 54.70 12.46
N SER A 4 17.57 55.33 13.53
CA SER A 4 17.06 54.64 14.71
C SER A 4 15.76 53.88 14.40
N SER A 5 14.85 54.45 13.60
CA SER A 5 13.63 53.75 13.18
C SER A 5 13.95 52.55 12.30
N TYR A 6 14.92 52.67 11.37
CA TYR A 6 15.39 51.54 10.57
C TYR A 6 15.96 50.41 11.43
N LEU A 7 16.77 50.75 12.45
CA LEU A 7 17.38 49.76 13.36
C LEU A 7 16.32 49.01 14.20
N VAL A 8 15.28 49.73 14.64
CA VAL A 8 14.13 49.12 15.35
C VAL A 8 13.34 48.17 14.44
N VAL A 9 13.06 48.55 13.19
CA VAL A 9 12.35 47.67 12.25
C VAL A 9 13.21 46.46 11.90
N PHE A 10 14.51 46.65 11.65
CA PHE A 10 15.45 45.58 11.32
C PHE A 10 15.55 44.54 12.44
N THR A 11 15.64 44.98 13.70
CA THR A 11 15.64 44.08 14.86
C THR A 11 14.32 43.32 15.00
N LEU A 12 13.18 43.96 14.69
CA LEU A 12 11.86 43.34 14.68
C LEU A 12 11.75 42.23 13.62
N VAL A 13 12.29 42.47 12.42
CA VAL A 13 12.32 41.48 11.33
C VAL A 13 13.15 40.26 11.71
N ILE A 14 14.34 40.46 12.29
CA ILE A 14 15.20 39.37 12.77
C ILE A 14 14.51 38.56 13.86
N LEU A 15 13.86 39.25 14.81
CA LEU A 15 13.10 38.61 15.89
C LEU A 15 12.02 37.67 15.35
N PHE A 16 11.22 38.13 14.37
CA PHE A 16 10.21 37.28 13.74
C PHE A 16 10.80 36.16 12.88
N ALA A 17 11.91 36.40 12.18
CA ALA A 17 12.58 35.38 11.38
C ALA A 17 13.07 34.19 12.23
N VAL A 18 13.41 34.41 13.51
CA VAL A 18 13.82 33.36 14.45
C VAL A 18 12.64 32.79 15.24
N LEU A 19 11.69 33.63 15.66
CA LEU A 19 10.52 33.20 16.43
C LEU A 19 9.54 32.38 15.58
N LEU A 20 9.28 32.75 14.33
CA LEU A 20 8.27 32.06 13.52
C LEU A 20 8.62 30.59 13.25
N PRO A 21 9.86 30.22 12.84
CA PRO A 21 10.22 28.82 12.66
C PRO A 21 10.17 28.01 13.97
N THR A 22 10.50 28.64 15.09
CA THR A 22 10.54 27.99 16.41
C THR A 22 9.15 27.79 17.01
N LEU A 23 8.24 28.76 16.87
CA LEU A 23 6.84 28.63 17.27
C LEU A 23 6.04 27.75 16.31
N SER A 24 6.33 27.82 15.00
CA SER A 24 5.64 27.03 13.98
C SER A 24 5.92 25.54 14.09
N GLY A 25 6.94 25.12 14.85
CA GLY A 25 7.27 23.71 15.03
C GLY A 25 7.67 22.99 13.75
N ILE A 26 8.03 23.73 12.69
CA ILE A 26 8.31 23.22 11.33
C ILE A 26 9.53 22.28 11.27
N GLY A 27 10.35 22.24 12.33
CA GLY A 27 11.46 21.29 12.49
C GLY A 27 11.34 20.35 13.70
N SER A 28 10.22 20.34 14.43
CA SER A 28 10.06 19.51 15.64
C SER A 28 9.61 18.09 15.31
N PHE A 29 10.37 17.41 14.45
CA PHE A 29 10.23 15.96 14.29
C PHE A 29 10.91 15.28 15.47
N LYS A 30 10.15 15.05 16.55
CA LYS A 30 10.59 14.17 17.63
C LYS A 30 10.62 12.74 17.08
N ILE A 31 11.81 12.28 16.68
CA ILE A 31 12.04 10.84 16.50
C ILE A 31 12.03 10.24 17.91
N ASP A 32 10.88 9.70 18.32
CA ASP A 32 10.77 8.90 19.52
C ASP A 32 11.50 7.58 19.29
N LYS A 33 12.78 7.52 19.71
CA LYS A 33 13.59 6.29 19.70
C LYS A 33 13.06 5.21 20.65
N ASN A 34 12.03 5.54 21.43
CA ASN A 34 11.33 4.68 22.37
C ASN A 34 9.81 4.61 22.08
N ALA A 35 9.36 4.80 20.84
CA ALA A 35 7.99 4.51 20.45
C ALA A 35 7.74 2.99 20.52
N LYS A 36 7.58 2.47 21.75
CA LYS A 36 6.94 1.19 22.01
C LYS A 36 5.58 1.26 21.32
N LYS A 37 5.37 0.36 20.35
CA LYS A 37 4.11 0.15 19.60
C LYS A 37 2.92 0.71 20.37
N ALA A 38 2.43 1.87 19.96
CA ALA A 38 1.13 2.34 20.39
C ALA A 38 0.14 1.26 19.98
N THR A 39 -0.41 0.54 20.96
CA THR A 39 -1.55 -0.33 20.80
C THR A 39 -2.66 0.48 20.15
N SER A 40 -2.80 0.27 18.85
CA SER A 40 -3.91 0.61 17.96
C SER A 40 -5.15 1.11 18.71
N LYS A 41 -5.28 2.43 18.85
CA LYS A 41 -6.63 3.02 18.96
C LYS A 41 -7.30 2.76 17.62
N LYS A 42 -8.37 1.97 17.66
CA LYS A 42 -9.15 1.49 16.52
C LYS A 42 -9.25 2.58 15.43
N PRO A 43 -8.77 2.35 14.20
CA PRO A 43 -9.15 3.23 13.12
C PRO A 43 -10.67 3.10 12.93
N HIS A 44 -11.37 4.23 12.86
CA HIS A 44 -12.72 4.26 12.29
C HIS A 44 -12.59 3.85 10.81
N SER A 45 -12.52 2.55 10.55
CA SER A 45 -12.61 2.01 9.21
C SER A 45 -14.04 2.26 8.74
N LEU A 46 -14.20 3.13 7.74
CA LEU A 46 -15.41 3.18 6.93
C LEU A 46 -15.64 1.77 6.38
N GLN A 47 -16.62 1.05 6.96
CA GLN A 47 -17.01 -0.26 6.49
C GLN A 47 -17.85 -0.07 5.23
N PHE A 48 -17.20 -0.05 4.07
CA PHE A 48 -17.89 -0.20 2.79
C PHE A 48 -18.39 -1.65 2.70
N LYS A 49 -19.68 -1.86 2.97
CA LYS A 49 -20.36 -3.09 2.60
C LYS A 49 -20.72 -3.02 1.12
N LEU A 50 -19.79 -3.39 0.25
CA LEU A 50 -20.12 -3.68 -1.14
C LEU A 50 -20.81 -5.06 -1.13
N LYS A 51 -22.10 -5.10 -1.52
CA LYS A 51 -22.73 -6.37 -1.84
C LYS A 51 -22.02 -6.91 -3.07
N ALA A 52 -21.34 -8.05 -2.91
CA ALA A 52 -20.69 -8.75 -4.00
C ALA A 52 -21.77 -9.45 -4.84
N ASP A 53 -22.26 -8.77 -5.86
CA ASP A 53 -22.82 -9.42 -7.04
C ASP A 53 -21.75 -9.38 -8.13
N GLY A 54 -21.41 -10.56 -8.65
CA GLY A 54 -20.56 -10.70 -9.83
C GLY A 54 -19.07 -10.82 -9.54
N GLY A 55 -18.52 -11.98 -9.89
CA GLY A 55 -17.11 -12.32 -9.75
C GLY A 55 -16.19 -11.27 -10.36
N SER A 56 -15.39 -10.64 -9.50
CA SER A 56 -14.13 -10.04 -9.90
C SER A 56 -13.07 -10.52 -8.92
N THR A 57 -12.23 -11.44 -9.37
CA THR A 57 -10.98 -11.85 -8.72
C THR A 57 -9.97 -10.70 -8.81
N GLY A 58 -10.32 -9.55 -8.25
CA GLY A 58 -9.39 -8.46 -7.98
C GLY A 58 -8.50 -8.87 -6.82
N VAL A 59 -7.36 -9.50 -7.12
CA VAL A 59 -6.34 -9.84 -6.11
C VAL A 59 -5.71 -8.55 -5.60
N SER A 60 -6.35 -7.97 -4.58
CA SER A 60 -5.84 -6.82 -3.84
C SER A 60 -4.48 -7.18 -3.23
N SER A 61 -3.42 -6.51 -3.66
CA SER A 61 -2.04 -6.70 -3.18
C SER A 61 -1.80 -6.32 -1.71
N THR A 62 -2.84 -5.88 -1.01
CA THR A 62 -2.78 -5.32 0.35
C THR A 62 -3.16 -6.31 1.47
N SER A 63 -3.63 -7.53 1.16
CA SER A 63 -4.10 -8.48 2.19
C SER A 63 -3.18 -9.67 2.47
N ARG A 64 -2.13 -9.91 1.67
CA ARG A 64 -1.18 -11.00 1.95
C ARG A 64 -0.18 -10.54 3.01
N ARG A 65 -0.10 -11.28 4.11
CA ARG A 65 0.94 -11.06 5.15
C ARG A 65 2.29 -10.99 4.43
N PRO A 66 3.14 -10.00 4.69
CA PRO A 66 4.44 -9.92 4.04
C PRO A 66 5.24 -11.16 4.43
N GLU A 67 5.45 -12.05 3.46
CA GLU A 67 6.38 -13.16 3.59
C GLU A 67 7.78 -12.55 3.63
N TYR A 68 8.51 -12.86 4.69
CA TYR A 68 9.88 -12.40 4.89
C TYR A 68 10.80 -13.59 4.76
N GLU A 69 11.72 -13.52 3.79
CA GLU A 69 12.82 -14.46 3.68
C GLU A 69 14.03 -13.91 4.45
N ILE A 70 14.73 -14.79 5.16
CA ILE A 70 15.94 -14.45 5.89
C ILE A 70 17.12 -14.68 4.95
N ASP A 71 17.86 -13.62 4.63
CA ASP A 71 19.08 -13.73 3.84
C ASP A 71 20.14 -14.52 4.62
N SER A 72 20.61 -15.64 4.07
CA SER A 72 21.60 -16.51 4.72
C SER A 72 22.98 -15.86 4.89
N ARG A 73 23.28 -14.81 4.11
CA ARG A 73 24.56 -14.09 4.16
C ARG A 73 24.56 -12.92 5.15
N THR A 74 23.42 -12.25 5.31
CA THR A 74 23.31 -11.04 6.14
C THR A 74 22.40 -11.19 7.36
N GLY A 75 21.58 -12.24 7.43
CA GLY A 75 20.61 -12.49 8.50
C GLY A 75 19.44 -11.49 8.53
N LEU A 76 19.38 -10.55 7.59
CA LEU A 76 18.35 -9.51 7.54
C LEU A 76 17.11 -10.04 6.81
N LYS A 77 15.92 -9.67 7.33
CA LYS A 77 14.64 -10.01 6.70
C LYS A 77 14.43 -9.15 5.47
N ARG A 78 14.37 -9.77 4.29
CA ARG A 78 13.99 -9.10 3.05
C ARG A 78 12.49 -9.29 2.83
N ARG A 79 11.78 -8.22 2.51
CA ARG A 79 10.36 -8.28 2.12
C ARG A 79 10.28 -8.97 0.75
N VAL A 80 9.64 -10.14 0.68
CA VAL A 80 9.38 -10.81 -0.59
C VAL A 80 8.22 -10.08 -1.26
N ILE A 81 8.52 -9.31 -2.30
CA ILE A 81 7.53 -8.51 -3.06
C ILE A 81 6.79 -9.42 -4.06
N GLY A 82 7.35 -10.57 -4.38
CA GLY A 82 6.76 -11.63 -5.20
C GLY A 82 7.81 -12.71 -5.48
N LYS A 83 7.36 -13.91 -5.87
CA LYS A 83 8.24 -14.90 -6.49
C LYS A 83 8.36 -14.52 -7.95
N TYR A 84 9.56 -14.17 -8.38
CA TYR A 84 9.85 -13.91 -9.79
C TYR A 84 10.31 -15.23 -10.39
N ASP A 85 9.77 -15.57 -11.56
CA ASP A 85 10.35 -16.64 -12.36
C ASP A 85 11.64 -16.12 -12.99
N GLU A 86 12.65 -16.98 -13.10
CA GLU A 86 13.93 -16.65 -13.72
C GLU A 86 13.84 -16.70 -15.25
N ASP A 87 12.85 -17.42 -15.79
CA ASP A 87 12.62 -17.52 -17.22
C ASP A 87 11.80 -16.32 -17.74
N PRO A 88 12.36 -15.44 -18.59
CA PRO A 88 11.62 -14.32 -19.16
C PRO A 88 10.46 -14.76 -20.08
N ASN A 89 10.48 -15.99 -20.58
CA ASN A 89 9.44 -16.52 -21.45
C ASN A 89 8.20 -16.98 -20.67
N SER A 90 8.27 -17.10 -19.34
CA SER A 90 7.12 -17.50 -18.51
C SER A 90 5.95 -16.51 -18.58
N TYR A 91 6.19 -15.30 -19.08
CA TYR A 91 5.21 -14.23 -19.24
C TYR A 91 4.88 -13.93 -20.72
N ASP A 92 5.49 -14.65 -21.66
CA ASP A 92 5.25 -14.50 -23.10
C ASP A 92 4.18 -15.50 -23.53
N TYR A 93 2.93 -15.19 -23.21
CA TYR A 93 1.79 -16.03 -23.54
C TYR A 93 1.44 -15.88 -25.02
N ASP A 94 1.48 -16.99 -25.75
CA ASP A 94 0.98 -17.04 -27.12
C ASP A 94 -0.56 -16.91 -27.14
N VAL A 95 -1.08 -16.41 -28.27
CA VAL A 95 -2.54 -16.27 -28.47
C VAL A 95 -3.24 -17.64 -28.34
N ASP A 96 -2.58 -18.71 -28.79
CA ASP A 96 -3.10 -20.07 -28.69
C ASP A 96 -3.19 -20.54 -27.23
N ASP A 97 -2.22 -20.17 -26.38
CA ASP A 97 -2.24 -20.52 -24.96
C ASP A 97 -3.40 -19.84 -24.23
N LEU A 98 -3.65 -18.56 -24.54
CA LEU A 98 -4.78 -17.81 -23.99
C LEU A 98 -6.12 -18.41 -24.42
N ILE A 99 -6.26 -18.76 -25.71
CA ILE A 99 -7.49 -19.39 -26.23
C ILE A 99 -7.73 -20.74 -25.56
N ASN A 100 -6.67 -21.52 -25.33
CA ASN A 100 -6.79 -22.83 -24.70
C ASN A 100 -7.14 -22.72 -23.21
N GLU A 101 -6.61 -21.72 -22.49
CA GLU A 101 -6.99 -21.44 -21.11
C GLU A 101 -8.48 -21.05 -21.02
N ASP A 102 -8.93 -20.11 -21.85
CA ASP A 102 -10.33 -19.67 -21.91
C ASP A 102 -11.27 -20.86 -22.20
N LYS A 103 -10.91 -21.71 -23.18
CA LYS A 103 -11.69 -22.91 -23.51
C LYS A 103 -11.78 -23.89 -22.35
N GLN A 104 -10.67 -24.11 -21.63
CA GLN A 104 -10.66 -24.99 -20.46
C GLN A 104 -11.48 -24.42 -19.29
N GLU A 105 -11.47 -23.10 -19.09
CA GLU A 105 -12.32 -22.46 -18.09
C GLU A 105 -13.80 -22.56 -18.45
N GLU A 106 -14.17 -22.34 -19.72
CA GLU A 106 -15.54 -22.51 -20.19
C GLU A 106 -16.04 -23.95 -19.99
N GLU A 107 -15.24 -24.97 -20.35
CA GLU A 107 -15.59 -26.37 -20.16
C GLU A 107 -15.81 -26.73 -18.67
N LYS A 108 -14.98 -26.18 -17.78
CA LYS A 108 -15.15 -26.36 -16.32
C LYS A 108 -16.42 -25.66 -15.81
N ASN A 109 -16.68 -24.43 -16.26
CA ASN A 109 -17.83 -23.63 -15.82
C ASN A 109 -19.16 -24.19 -16.35
N GLN A 110 -19.18 -24.78 -17.54
CA GLN A 110 -20.37 -25.44 -18.09
C GLN A 110 -20.82 -26.64 -17.24
N GLY A 111 -19.88 -27.40 -16.66
CA GLY A 111 -20.17 -28.52 -15.77
C GLY A 111 -20.65 -28.12 -14.37
N THR A 112 -20.33 -26.91 -13.90
CA THR A 112 -20.89 -26.33 -12.66
C THR A 112 -22.27 -25.74 -12.92
N HIS A 113 -22.43 -24.96 -14.00
CA HIS A 113 -23.73 -24.39 -14.35
C HIS A 113 -24.79 -25.45 -14.59
N SER A 114 -24.47 -26.59 -15.23
CA SER A 114 -25.45 -27.67 -15.44
C SER A 114 -25.98 -28.29 -14.14
N LYS A 115 -25.15 -28.36 -13.09
CA LYS A 115 -25.55 -28.90 -11.78
C LYS A 115 -26.47 -27.94 -11.02
N ASP A 116 -26.23 -26.64 -11.15
CA ASP A 116 -27.07 -25.60 -10.56
C ASP A 116 -28.50 -25.59 -11.17
N TYR A 117 -28.71 -26.15 -12.36
CA TYR A 117 -30.05 -26.33 -12.93
C TYR A 117 -30.71 -27.66 -12.54
N GLU A 118 -29.94 -28.71 -12.22
CA GLU A 118 -30.47 -29.99 -11.75
C GLU A 118 -30.90 -29.96 -10.28
N GLU A 119 -30.27 -29.13 -9.42
CA GLU A 119 -30.65 -29.00 -8.00
C GLU A 119 -32.00 -28.27 -7.79
N PHE A 120 -32.52 -27.57 -8.80
CA PHE A 120 -33.78 -26.82 -8.75
C PHE A 120 -34.99 -27.53 -9.39
N VAL A 121 -34.86 -28.81 -9.78
CA VAL A 121 -35.97 -29.66 -10.28
C VAL A 121 -36.38 -30.71 -9.26
#